data_AF-A0A7S0I345-F1
#
_entry.id   AF-A0A7S0I345-F1
#
_cell.length_a   1.000
_cell.length_b   1.000
_cell.length_c   1.000
_cell.angle_alpha   90.00
_cell.angle_beta   90.00
_cell.angle_gamma   90.00
#
_symmetry.space_group_name_H-M   'P 1'
#
loop_
_entity.id
_entity.type
_entity.pdbx_description
1 polymer ?
#
loop_
_entity_poly.entity_id
_entity_poly.type
_entity_poly.pdbx_seq_one_letter_code
_entity_poly.pdbx_strand_id
1 'polypeptide(L)'
;FPIMVWKSPRGDSVICRSAQPLPGLFRMRNKEDERLVGLIRAANTSPAPLYIIDARPHTNAQANTVFRAAGYERGSYEKCEIVFLGIENIHAVRKSYTRLRELCTSPPADDDERWMQNVQETYWLQYISKLLQGSRRIAEFVMLERASVLIHCSDGWDRTPQISSLAQMMIDPFYRTLRGFEVVVEKEWCALGHKFSLRYAHGGSSDKQEAAPVIAQWADCIWQMMRQFPTAFEINEELLLELIEMVHVCKFGTFLFNSECERRRAGVHKKTVSLWSHVNLNLDRYRNPHYVKYPGLIFPETSVRRLYVWEKLFFRDCTSLPPPQDHCPSIELESNASHATRQLTELNNNVEKLSQENAELRVQKDRDKARIRELESRVRALAGEAFSPHGSSHSAGPELGQRQVSMESLDSYSPGDSRNGDLGNAREMWASPTGALWNLERRGQSIFELDESWHKAVRLRAEDMKIDGQIAELVCDVVDCVASQLGEA
;
A
#
# COMPACT_ATOMS: atom_id res chain seq x y z
N PHE A 1 -20.55 -9.48 -4.07
CA PHE A 1 -19.63 -10.03 -5.07
C PHE A 1 -18.21 -9.52 -4.79
N PRO A 2 -17.17 -10.23 -5.25
CA PRO A 2 -15.77 -9.77 -5.21
C PRO A 2 -15.52 -8.45 -5.93
N ILE A 3 -14.78 -7.55 -5.27
CA ILE A 3 -14.31 -6.28 -5.84
C ILE A 3 -12.81 -6.11 -5.61
N MET A 4 -12.10 -5.54 -6.58
CA MET A 4 -10.68 -5.21 -6.43
C MET A 4 -10.51 -3.95 -5.57
N VAL A 5 -9.57 -3.99 -4.64
CA VAL A 5 -9.25 -2.85 -3.76
C VAL A 5 -7.79 -2.40 -3.84
N TRP A 6 -6.91 -3.24 -4.36
CA TRP A 6 -5.51 -2.90 -4.61
C TRP A 6 -4.96 -3.73 -5.77
N LYS A 7 -4.05 -3.15 -6.54
CA LYS A 7 -3.30 -3.81 -7.62
C LYS A 7 -1.82 -3.50 -7.46
N SER A 8 -0.98 -4.50 -7.67
CA SER A 8 0.47 -4.33 -7.65
C SER A 8 0.94 -3.37 -8.76
N PRO A 9 1.79 -2.38 -8.46
CA PRO A 9 2.39 -1.54 -9.49
C PRO A 9 3.47 -2.27 -10.30
N ARG A 10 3.93 -3.45 -9.85
CA ARG A 10 5.04 -4.21 -10.44
C ARG A 10 4.63 -5.61 -10.92
N GLY A 11 3.34 -5.86 -11.08
CA GLY A 11 2.81 -7.14 -11.58
C GLY A 11 1.29 -7.18 -11.62
N ASP A 12 0.75 -8.38 -11.82
CA ASP A 12 -0.69 -8.58 -12.00
C ASP A 12 -1.42 -9.03 -10.73
N SER A 13 -0.70 -9.13 -9.61
CA SER A 13 -1.29 -9.45 -8.31
C SER A 13 -2.29 -8.39 -7.87
N VAL A 14 -3.47 -8.84 -7.44
CA VAL A 14 -4.53 -8.00 -6.91
C VAL A 14 -4.97 -8.46 -5.52
N ILE A 15 -5.44 -7.51 -4.72
CA ILE A 15 -6.21 -7.76 -3.52
C ILE A 15 -7.67 -7.45 -3.85
N CYS A 16 -8.51 -8.47 -3.74
CA CYS A 16 -9.95 -8.36 -3.86
C CYS A 16 -10.62 -8.60 -2.50
N ARG A 17 -11.85 -8.11 -2.31
CA ARG A 17 -12.66 -8.42 -1.13
C ARG A 17 -14.13 -8.65 -1.43
N SER A 18 -14.80 -9.41 -0.56
CA SER A 18 -16.23 -9.71 -0.64
C SER A 18 -16.84 -10.04 0.73
N ALA A 19 -18.16 -10.30 0.73
CA ALA A 19 -18.81 -11.12 1.75
C ALA A 19 -18.64 -12.62 1.43
N GLN A 20 -19.07 -13.50 2.35
CA GLN A 20 -19.06 -14.95 2.12
C GLN A 20 -19.96 -15.37 0.94
N PRO A 21 -19.65 -16.50 0.27
CA PRO A 21 -20.59 -17.12 -0.66
C PRO A 21 -21.78 -17.75 0.08
N LEU A 22 -22.82 -18.10 -0.68
CA LEU A 22 -24.07 -18.69 -0.16
C LEU A 22 -24.30 -20.17 -0.57
N PRO A 23 -23.34 -21.09 -0.32
CA PRO A 23 -23.52 -22.49 -0.70
C PRO A 23 -24.51 -23.24 0.20
N GLY A 24 -24.62 -22.86 1.48
CA GLY A 24 -25.45 -23.54 2.46
C GLY A 24 -25.16 -25.04 2.60
N LEU A 25 -26.06 -25.75 3.29
CA LEU A 25 -25.93 -27.20 3.53
C LEU A 25 -25.90 -28.02 2.24
N PHE A 26 -26.64 -27.59 1.22
CA PHE A 26 -26.78 -28.30 -0.04
C PHE A 26 -25.67 -27.99 -1.07
N ARG A 27 -24.65 -27.22 -0.68
CA ARG A 27 -23.51 -26.83 -1.55
C ARG A 27 -23.99 -26.23 -2.88
N MET A 28 -24.96 -25.33 -2.78
CA MET A 28 -25.47 -24.57 -3.92
C MET A 28 -24.31 -23.86 -4.61
N ARG A 29 -24.30 -23.95 -5.94
CA ARG A 29 -23.28 -23.38 -6.80
C ARG A 29 -23.84 -22.16 -7.53
N ASN A 30 -23.00 -21.17 -7.75
CA ASN A 30 -23.32 -20.03 -8.59
C ASN A 30 -22.28 -19.93 -9.70
N LYS A 31 -22.69 -20.22 -10.94
CA LYS A 31 -21.79 -20.23 -12.10
C LYS A 31 -21.17 -18.87 -12.37
N GLU A 32 -21.89 -17.78 -12.11
CA GLU A 32 -21.37 -16.43 -12.33
C GLU A 32 -20.35 -16.05 -11.25
N ASP A 33 -20.55 -16.50 -10.01
CA ASP A 33 -19.56 -16.32 -8.94
C ASP A 33 -18.28 -17.13 -9.22
N GLU A 34 -18.43 -18.40 -9.60
CA GLU A 34 -17.31 -19.26 -10.02
C GLU A 34 -16.54 -18.66 -11.21
N ARG A 35 -17.27 -18.13 -12.20
CA ARG A 35 -16.69 -17.45 -13.36
C ARG A 35 -15.94 -16.20 -12.94
N LEU A 36 -16.54 -15.34 -12.10
CA LEU A 36 -15.91 -14.11 -11.62
C LEU A 36 -14.63 -14.40 -10.82
N VAL A 37 -14.67 -15.37 -9.91
CA VAL A 37 -13.49 -15.80 -9.15
C VAL A 37 -12.43 -16.40 -10.08
N GLY A 38 -12.85 -17.20 -11.06
CA GLY A 38 -11.98 -17.73 -12.11
C GLY A 38 -11.30 -16.63 -12.95
N LEU A 39 -12.01 -15.54 -13.25
CA LEU A 39 -11.45 -14.38 -13.95
C LEU A 39 -10.45 -13.61 -13.08
N ILE A 40 -10.73 -13.43 -11.78
CA ILE A 40 -9.77 -12.82 -10.84
C ILE A 40 -8.49 -13.64 -10.78
N ARG A 41 -8.61 -14.97 -10.75
CA ARG A 41 -7.45 -15.84 -10.89
C ARG A 41 -6.79 -15.56 -12.24
N ALA A 42 -7.44 -15.83 -13.37
CA ALA A 42 -6.86 -15.78 -14.71
C ALA A 42 -6.19 -14.44 -15.07
N ALA A 43 -6.65 -13.32 -14.51
CA ALA A 43 -6.05 -12.00 -14.71
C ALA A 43 -4.59 -11.88 -14.22
N ASN A 44 -4.14 -12.75 -13.32
CA ASN A 44 -2.75 -12.77 -12.87
C ASN A 44 -1.92 -13.75 -13.72
N THR A 45 -0.87 -13.28 -14.39
CA THR A 45 -0.02 -14.14 -15.24
C THR A 45 0.87 -15.11 -14.46
N SER A 46 1.07 -14.89 -13.15
CA SER A 46 1.78 -15.82 -12.25
C SER A 46 1.10 -17.20 -12.21
N PRO A 47 1.84 -18.32 -12.09
CA PRO A 47 1.25 -19.65 -11.95
C PRO A 47 0.61 -19.89 -10.58
N ALA A 48 0.84 -19.02 -9.59
CA ALA A 48 0.30 -19.15 -8.24
C ALA A 48 -1.24 -19.31 -8.23
N PRO A 49 -1.81 -20.02 -7.23
CA PRO A 49 -3.25 -20.07 -7.07
C PRO A 49 -3.82 -18.70 -6.67
N LEU A 50 -5.12 -18.55 -6.78
CA LEU A 50 -5.84 -17.47 -6.09
C LEU A 50 -6.03 -17.89 -4.64
N TYR A 51 -5.44 -17.15 -3.71
CA TYR A 51 -5.66 -17.41 -2.29
C TYR A 51 -6.97 -16.78 -1.84
N ILE A 52 -7.90 -17.59 -1.37
CA ILE A 52 -9.15 -17.16 -0.76
C ILE A 52 -8.94 -17.10 0.75
N ILE A 53 -8.93 -15.89 1.29
CA ILE A 53 -8.63 -15.62 2.68
C ILE A 53 -9.95 -15.44 3.44
N ASP A 54 -10.38 -16.48 4.14
CA ASP A 54 -11.51 -16.40 5.06
C ASP A 54 -11.00 -15.95 6.43
N ALA A 55 -11.38 -14.73 6.83
CA ALA A 55 -10.93 -14.17 8.09
C ALA A 55 -11.38 -14.98 9.32
N ARG A 56 -12.40 -15.84 9.20
CA ARG A 56 -13.03 -16.52 10.33
C ARG A 56 -12.21 -17.72 10.84
N PRO A 57 -12.47 -18.19 12.07
CA PRO A 57 -12.23 -19.57 12.43
C PRO A 57 -13.00 -20.51 11.51
N HIS A 58 -12.37 -21.62 11.12
CA HIS A 58 -13.01 -22.65 10.28
C HIS A 58 -14.33 -23.15 10.89
N THR A 59 -14.39 -23.31 12.22
CA THR A 59 -15.61 -23.70 12.96
C THR A 59 -16.76 -22.70 12.76
N ASN A 60 -16.46 -21.40 12.74
CA ASN A 60 -17.46 -20.35 12.51
C ASN A 60 -17.91 -20.32 11.04
N ALA A 61 -17.00 -20.63 10.11
CA ALA A 61 -17.36 -20.78 8.70
C ALA A 61 -18.30 -21.99 8.49
N GLN A 62 -18.03 -23.11 9.15
CA GLN A 62 -18.92 -24.28 9.17
C GLN A 62 -20.27 -23.97 9.82
N ALA A 63 -20.29 -23.25 10.94
CA ALA A 63 -21.53 -22.82 11.59
C ALA A 63 -22.39 -21.97 10.64
N ASN A 64 -21.79 -21.07 9.87
CA ASN A 64 -22.52 -20.28 8.86
C ASN A 64 -23.10 -21.15 7.73
N THR A 65 -22.46 -22.26 7.38
CA THR A 65 -23.03 -23.26 6.45
C THR A 65 -24.31 -23.86 6.97
N VAL A 66 -24.36 -24.18 8.27
CA VAL A 66 -25.51 -24.82 8.89
C VAL A 66 -26.63 -23.81 9.18
N PHE A 67 -26.30 -22.69 9.83
CA PHE A 67 -27.31 -21.82 10.45
C PHE A 67 -27.68 -20.59 9.60
N ARG A 68 -26.89 -20.24 8.58
CA ARG A 68 -27.10 -19.03 7.77
C ARG A 68 -27.28 -19.31 6.28
N ALA A 69 -27.41 -20.58 5.89
CA ALA A 69 -27.39 -21.02 4.49
C ALA A 69 -26.22 -20.42 3.67
N ALA A 70 -25.11 -20.13 4.35
CA ALA A 70 -23.95 -19.47 3.79
C ALA A 70 -22.74 -20.42 3.80
N GLY A 71 -21.51 -19.92 3.89
CA GLY A 71 -20.35 -20.80 4.06
C GLY A 71 -19.08 -20.22 3.48
N TYR A 72 -18.36 -21.07 2.76
CA TYR A 72 -17.09 -20.78 2.11
C TYR A 72 -17.01 -21.61 0.83
N GLU A 73 -16.09 -21.23 -0.04
CA GLU A 73 -15.85 -21.77 -1.36
C GLU A 73 -15.50 -23.27 -1.26
N ARG A 74 -16.11 -24.13 -2.09
CA ARG A 74 -15.84 -25.58 -2.07
C ARG A 74 -15.88 -26.18 -3.47
N GLY A 75 -14.87 -26.98 -3.81
CA GLY A 75 -14.87 -27.98 -4.88
C GLY A 75 -15.00 -27.51 -6.33
N SER A 76 -15.42 -26.27 -6.58
CA SER A 76 -15.72 -25.74 -7.92
C SER A 76 -14.92 -24.49 -8.29
N TYR A 77 -14.16 -23.94 -7.35
CA TYR A 77 -13.28 -22.80 -7.56
C TYR A 77 -11.91 -23.32 -7.99
N GLU A 78 -11.69 -23.45 -9.29
CA GLU A 78 -10.46 -23.98 -9.87
C GLU A 78 -9.25 -23.11 -9.53
N LYS A 79 -8.10 -23.75 -9.26
CA LYS A 79 -6.83 -23.07 -8.91
C LYS A 79 -6.96 -22.04 -7.78
N CYS A 80 -7.83 -22.34 -6.82
CA CYS A 80 -8.02 -21.55 -5.61
C CYS A 80 -7.59 -22.33 -4.37
N GLU A 81 -6.96 -21.65 -3.41
CA GLU A 81 -6.58 -22.22 -2.11
C GLU A 81 -7.19 -21.41 -0.97
N ILE A 82 -7.87 -22.07 -0.05
CA ILE A 82 -8.59 -21.40 1.05
C ILE A 82 -7.72 -21.40 2.30
N VAL A 83 -7.59 -20.23 2.92
CA VAL A 83 -6.84 -20.02 4.16
C VAL A 83 -7.76 -19.41 5.21
N PHE A 84 -7.92 -20.10 6.35
CA PHE A 84 -8.69 -19.60 7.49
C PHE A 84 -7.78 -18.89 8.50
N LEU A 85 -8.07 -17.63 8.79
CA LEU A 85 -7.23 -16.82 9.68
C LEU A 85 -7.59 -16.92 11.16
N GLY A 86 -8.77 -17.44 11.50
CA GLY A 86 -9.14 -17.62 12.91
C GLY A 86 -9.42 -16.32 13.68
N ILE A 87 -9.83 -15.24 13.00
CA ILE A 87 -10.12 -13.95 13.62
C ILE A 87 -11.54 -13.94 14.18
N GLU A 88 -11.64 -13.66 15.48
CA GLU A 88 -12.88 -13.70 16.24
C GLU A 88 -13.93 -12.68 15.77
N ASN A 89 -15.18 -12.93 16.15
CA ASN A 89 -16.29 -12.05 15.79
C ASN A 89 -16.35 -10.78 16.65
N ILE A 90 -17.25 -9.86 16.29
CA ILE A 90 -17.43 -8.58 16.97
C ILE A 90 -17.78 -8.72 18.46
N HIS A 91 -18.46 -9.79 18.87
CA HIS A 91 -18.87 -10.01 20.26
C HIS A 91 -17.67 -10.37 21.15
N ALA A 92 -16.78 -11.22 20.64
CA ALA A 92 -15.53 -11.57 21.32
C ALA A 92 -14.61 -10.35 21.43
N VAL A 93 -14.47 -9.57 20.34
CA VAL A 93 -13.68 -8.32 20.34
C VAL A 93 -14.24 -7.29 21.32
N ARG A 94 -15.56 -7.09 21.37
CA ARG A 94 -16.20 -6.22 22.37
C ARG A 94 -15.86 -6.67 23.78
N LYS A 95 -16.06 -7.95 24.12
CA LYS A 95 -15.79 -8.50 25.46
C LYS A 95 -14.32 -8.31 25.85
N SER A 96 -13.41 -8.57 24.92
CA SER A 96 -11.96 -8.40 25.10
C SER A 96 -11.58 -6.94 25.40
N TYR A 97 -12.08 -6.00 24.58
CA TYR A 97 -11.83 -4.57 24.76
C TYR A 97 -12.39 -4.04 26.08
N THR A 98 -13.63 -4.40 26.42
CA THR A 98 -14.26 -4.00 27.69
C THR A 98 -13.44 -4.50 28.88
N ARG A 99 -13.04 -5.78 28.87
CA ARG A 99 -12.26 -6.36 29.96
C ARG A 99 -10.89 -5.69 30.12
N LEU A 100 -10.20 -5.37 29.02
CA LEU A 100 -8.92 -4.67 29.10
C LEU A 100 -9.08 -3.23 29.59
N ARG A 101 -10.13 -2.52 29.14
CA ARG A 101 -10.40 -1.16 29.61
C ARG A 101 -10.74 -1.13 31.11
N GLU A 102 -11.54 -2.07 31.59
CA GLU A 102 -11.84 -2.23 33.01
C GLU A 102 -10.54 -2.47 33.79
N LEU A 103 -9.72 -3.43 33.36
CA LEU A 103 -8.43 -3.72 33.98
C LEU A 103 -7.50 -2.49 34.04
N CYS A 104 -7.41 -1.70 32.98
CA CYS A 104 -6.57 -0.49 32.92
C CYS A 104 -7.10 0.69 33.75
N THR A 105 -8.37 0.68 34.14
CA THR A 105 -9.01 1.77 34.90
C THR A 105 -9.29 1.40 36.37
N SER A 106 -9.07 0.14 36.74
CA SER A 106 -9.09 -0.33 38.12
C SER A 106 -7.94 0.27 38.94
N PRO A 107 -8.10 0.48 40.27
CA PRO A 107 -7.03 0.92 41.15
C PRO A 107 -5.81 -0.05 41.13
N PRO A 108 -4.56 0.44 41.14
CA PRO A 108 -3.35 -0.40 40.98
C PRO A 108 -3.19 -1.51 42.04
N ALA A 109 -3.67 -1.26 43.26
CA ALA A 109 -3.46 -2.14 44.41
C ALA A 109 -4.08 -3.54 44.26
N ASP A 110 -5.05 -3.72 43.35
CA ASP A 110 -5.79 -4.98 43.22
C ASP A 110 -5.16 -5.96 42.20
N ASP A 111 -4.37 -5.47 41.22
CA ASP A 111 -4.01 -6.25 40.03
C ASP A 111 -2.52 -6.22 39.63
N ASP A 112 -1.66 -5.41 40.27
CA ASP A 112 -0.25 -5.25 39.87
C ASP A 112 0.53 -6.57 39.87
N GLU A 113 0.37 -7.43 40.89
CA GLU A 113 1.05 -8.74 40.97
C GLU A 113 0.63 -9.71 39.85
N ARG A 114 -0.57 -9.54 39.32
CA ARG A 114 -1.16 -10.42 38.29
C ARG A 114 -1.34 -9.73 36.95
N TRP A 115 -0.78 -8.53 36.77
CA TRP A 115 -0.97 -7.70 35.58
C TRP A 115 -0.82 -8.47 34.27
N MET A 116 0.30 -9.17 34.10
CA MET A 116 0.60 -9.92 32.88
C MET A 116 -0.41 -11.05 32.63
N GLN A 117 -0.84 -11.73 33.69
CA GLN A 117 -1.87 -12.77 33.60
C GLN A 117 -3.23 -12.14 33.23
N ASN A 118 -3.63 -11.07 33.92
CA ASN A 118 -4.90 -10.40 33.72
C ASN A 118 -5.01 -9.83 32.29
N VAL A 119 -3.93 -9.20 31.79
CA VAL A 119 -3.85 -8.74 30.39
C VAL A 119 -3.99 -9.92 29.44
N GLN A 120 -3.30 -11.03 29.68
CA GLN A 120 -3.41 -12.23 28.85
C GLN A 120 -4.85 -12.78 28.82
N GLU A 121 -5.56 -12.78 29.95
CA GLU A 121 -6.93 -13.25 30.05
C GLU A 121 -7.97 -12.34 29.36
N THR A 122 -7.57 -11.13 28.95
CA THR A 122 -8.41 -10.27 28.10
C THR A 122 -8.41 -10.70 26.64
N TYR A 123 -7.41 -11.47 26.20
CA TYR A 123 -7.17 -11.87 24.81
C TYR A 123 -6.91 -10.72 23.81
N TRP A 124 -6.80 -9.47 24.27
CA TRP A 124 -6.69 -8.33 23.36
C TRP A 124 -5.45 -8.42 22.47
N LEU A 125 -4.27 -8.61 23.07
CA LEU A 125 -3.02 -8.72 22.31
C LEU A 125 -2.98 -9.97 21.41
N GLN A 126 -3.68 -11.04 21.80
CA GLN A 126 -3.85 -12.23 20.96
C GLN A 126 -4.69 -11.92 19.72
N TYR A 127 -5.71 -11.08 19.84
CA TYR A 127 -6.52 -10.65 18.69
C TYR A 127 -5.76 -9.67 17.79
N ILE A 128 -4.99 -8.74 18.35
CA ILE A 128 -4.08 -7.86 17.60
C ILE A 128 -3.03 -8.70 16.84
N SER A 129 -2.43 -9.69 17.51
CA SER A 129 -1.50 -10.64 16.92
C SER A 129 -2.10 -11.37 15.73
N LYS A 130 -3.31 -11.93 15.86
CA LYS A 130 -4.01 -12.62 14.77
C LYS A 130 -4.28 -11.73 13.56
N LEU A 131 -4.72 -10.48 13.79
CA LEU A 131 -4.93 -9.52 12.71
C LEU A 131 -3.64 -9.19 11.96
N LEU A 132 -2.54 -8.96 12.69
CA LEU A 132 -1.22 -8.70 12.10
C LEU A 132 -0.69 -9.93 11.36
N GLN A 133 -0.84 -11.15 11.90
CA GLN A 133 -0.46 -12.40 11.22
C GLN A 133 -1.22 -12.58 9.91
N GLY A 134 -2.54 -12.41 9.94
CA GLY A 134 -3.38 -12.55 8.74
C GLY A 134 -3.03 -11.52 7.67
N SER A 135 -2.86 -10.26 8.06
CA SER A 135 -2.48 -9.16 7.16
C SER A 135 -1.09 -9.36 6.56
N ARG A 136 -0.13 -9.80 7.39
CA ARG A 136 1.22 -10.16 6.94
C ARG A 136 1.17 -11.30 5.93
N ARG A 137 0.40 -12.36 6.19
CA ARG A 137 0.29 -13.49 5.25
C ARG A 137 -0.32 -13.07 3.92
N ILE A 138 -1.33 -12.20 3.93
CA ILE A 138 -1.87 -11.58 2.71
C ILE A 138 -0.78 -10.83 1.94
N ALA A 139 -0.02 -9.99 2.65
CA ALA A 139 1.06 -9.21 2.05
C ALA A 139 2.18 -10.11 1.47
N GLU A 140 2.52 -11.20 2.13
CA GLU A 140 3.47 -12.22 1.65
C GLU A 140 2.97 -12.93 0.38
N PHE A 141 1.70 -13.35 0.34
CA PHE A 141 1.10 -13.94 -0.86
C PHE A 141 1.21 -13.02 -2.08
N VAL A 142 0.90 -11.74 -1.87
CA VAL A 142 0.90 -10.75 -2.95
C VAL A 142 2.31 -10.39 -3.39
N MET A 143 3.22 -10.10 -2.45
CA MET A 143 4.52 -9.52 -2.77
C MET A 143 5.63 -10.55 -2.98
N LEU A 144 5.57 -11.70 -2.30
CA LEU A 144 6.61 -12.73 -2.36
C LEU A 144 6.20 -13.86 -3.31
N GLU A 145 4.97 -14.34 -3.19
CA GLU A 145 4.46 -15.44 -4.02
C GLU A 145 3.86 -14.96 -5.35
N ARG A 146 3.75 -13.64 -5.55
CA ARG A 146 3.13 -13.00 -6.73
C ARG A 146 1.73 -13.55 -7.03
N ALA A 147 1.00 -13.90 -5.97
CA ALA A 147 -0.36 -14.41 -6.07
C ALA A 147 -1.36 -13.26 -6.01
N SER A 148 -2.59 -13.52 -6.47
CA SER A 148 -3.75 -12.68 -6.16
C SER A 148 -4.47 -13.24 -4.95
N VAL A 149 -5.19 -12.38 -4.23
CA VAL A 149 -5.92 -12.76 -3.02
C VAL A 149 -7.37 -12.27 -3.09
N LEU A 150 -8.30 -13.08 -2.60
CA LEU A 150 -9.70 -12.72 -2.37
C LEU A 150 -9.99 -12.82 -0.87
N ILE A 151 -10.27 -11.70 -0.23
CA ILE A 151 -10.48 -11.62 1.22
C ILE A 151 -11.97 -11.53 1.53
N HIS A 152 -12.48 -12.40 2.41
CA HIS A 152 -13.83 -12.25 2.93
C HIS A 152 -13.90 -12.64 4.41
N CYS A 153 -15.06 -12.40 5.00
CA CYS A 153 -15.42 -12.97 6.29
C CYS A 153 -16.87 -13.46 6.22
N SER A 154 -17.73 -13.14 7.19
CA SER A 154 -19.18 -13.36 7.03
C SER A 154 -19.78 -12.31 6.10
N ASP A 155 -19.85 -11.06 6.56
CA ASP A 155 -20.52 -9.98 5.83
C ASP A 155 -19.56 -9.09 5.03
N GLY A 156 -18.25 -9.24 5.21
CA GLY A 156 -17.24 -8.52 4.43
C GLY A 156 -16.96 -7.08 4.88
N TRP A 157 -17.53 -6.59 5.99
CA TRP A 157 -17.43 -5.19 6.41
C TRP A 157 -16.77 -4.95 7.79
N ASP A 158 -16.34 -5.98 8.52
CA ASP A 158 -15.65 -5.83 9.83
C ASP A 158 -14.19 -6.33 9.76
N ARG A 159 -13.97 -7.65 9.73
CA ARG A 159 -12.61 -8.24 9.68
C ARG A 159 -11.89 -8.02 8.36
N THR A 160 -12.67 -8.04 7.28
CA THR A 160 -12.18 -7.87 5.91
C THR A 160 -11.48 -6.52 5.69
N PRO A 161 -12.09 -5.35 6.02
CA PRO A 161 -11.38 -4.08 5.90
C PRO A 161 -10.16 -3.99 6.83
N GLN A 162 -10.20 -4.61 8.02
CA GLN A 162 -9.04 -4.64 8.94
C GLN A 162 -7.82 -5.25 8.24
N ILE A 163 -7.92 -6.51 7.79
CA ILE A 163 -6.78 -7.22 7.21
C ILE A 163 -6.41 -6.73 5.81
N SER A 164 -7.39 -6.27 5.03
CA SER A 164 -7.17 -5.68 3.70
C SER A 164 -6.35 -4.39 3.79
N SER A 165 -6.76 -3.44 4.63
CA SER A 165 -6.08 -2.15 4.77
C SER A 165 -4.71 -2.30 5.45
N LEU A 166 -4.58 -3.18 6.45
CA LEU A 166 -3.29 -3.46 7.10
C LEU A 166 -2.29 -4.07 6.10
N ALA A 167 -2.71 -5.05 5.28
CA ALA A 167 -1.86 -5.62 4.24
C ALA A 167 -1.44 -4.54 3.22
N GLN A 168 -2.36 -3.66 2.83
CA GLN A 168 -2.05 -2.54 1.93
C GLN A 168 -1.02 -1.58 2.53
N MET A 169 -1.10 -1.24 3.83
CA MET A 169 -0.09 -0.42 4.51
C MET A 169 1.28 -1.09 4.59
N MET A 170 1.30 -2.43 4.71
CA MET A 170 2.54 -3.22 4.72
C MET A 170 3.28 -3.16 3.38
N ILE A 171 2.54 -3.17 2.26
CA ILE A 171 3.12 -3.35 0.92
C ILE A 171 3.17 -2.08 0.07
N ASP A 172 2.38 -1.07 0.40
CA ASP A 172 2.27 0.16 -0.37
C ASP A 172 2.58 1.39 0.51
N PRO A 173 3.74 2.04 0.29
CA PRO A 173 4.14 3.23 1.03
C PRO A 173 3.15 4.38 0.96
N PHE A 174 2.30 4.45 -0.07
CA PHE A 174 1.31 5.51 -0.20
C PHE A 174 0.39 5.53 1.03
N TYR A 175 -0.15 4.38 1.46
CA TYR A 175 -1.08 4.30 2.59
C TYR A 175 -0.45 4.59 3.96
N ARG A 176 0.88 4.79 4.01
CA ARG A 176 1.61 5.23 5.20
C ARG A 176 1.80 6.75 5.28
N THR A 177 1.42 7.47 4.22
CA THR A 177 1.38 8.95 4.20
C THR A 177 0.10 9.45 4.88
N LEU A 178 0.06 10.73 5.28
CA LEU A 178 -1.15 11.38 5.79
C LEU A 178 -2.29 11.21 4.78
N ARG A 179 -2.06 11.61 3.53
CA ARG A 179 -3.07 11.51 2.46
C ARG A 179 -3.49 10.06 2.18
N GLY A 180 -2.56 9.13 2.14
CA GLY A 180 -2.88 7.73 1.90
C GLY A 180 -3.65 7.09 3.05
N PHE A 181 -3.39 7.51 4.29
CA PHE A 181 -4.17 7.09 5.45
C PHE A 181 -5.63 7.54 5.34
N GLU A 182 -5.90 8.79 4.96
CA GLU A 182 -7.27 9.26 4.69
C GLU A 182 -7.94 8.41 3.61
N VAL A 183 -7.21 8.16 2.52
CA VAL A 183 -7.72 7.40 1.36
C VAL A 183 -8.06 5.97 1.74
N VAL A 184 -7.23 5.28 2.54
CA VAL A 184 -7.54 3.91 2.94
C VAL A 184 -8.71 3.85 3.92
N VAL A 185 -8.87 4.86 4.79
CA VAL A 185 -10.05 4.98 5.66
C VAL A 185 -11.30 5.19 4.82
N GLU A 186 -11.32 6.18 3.94
CA GLU A 186 -12.46 6.46 3.06
C GLU A 186 -12.80 5.29 2.15
N LYS A 187 -11.78 4.64 1.56
CA LYS A 187 -11.97 3.54 0.61
C LYS A 187 -12.40 2.25 1.32
N GLU A 188 -11.59 1.74 2.25
CA GLU A 188 -11.82 0.40 2.83
C GLU A 188 -12.96 0.39 3.84
N TRP A 189 -13.22 1.50 4.52
CA TRP A 189 -14.16 1.56 5.63
C TRP A 189 -15.42 2.32 5.27
N CYS A 190 -15.31 3.57 4.81
CA CYS A 190 -16.47 4.39 4.50
C CYS A 190 -17.19 3.84 3.25
N ALA A 191 -16.57 3.92 2.09
CA ALA A 191 -17.17 3.60 0.80
C ALA A 191 -17.64 2.13 0.73
N LEU A 192 -16.87 1.22 1.33
CA LEU A 192 -17.16 -0.23 1.33
C LEU A 192 -18.00 -0.70 2.52
N GLY A 193 -18.69 0.23 3.20
CA GLY A 193 -19.85 -0.08 4.01
C GLY A 193 -19.56 -0.70 5.37
N HIS A 194 -18.45 -0.33 6.02
CA HIS A 194 -18.35 -0.55 7.47
C HIS A 194 -19.52 0.17 8.16
N LYS A 195 -20.24 -0.56 9.00
CA LYS A 195 -21.47 -0.07 9.63
C LYS A 195 -21.18 0.83 10.84
N PHE A 196 -20.59 2.01 10.59
CA PHE A 196 -20.16 2.92 11.66
C PHE A 196 -21.27 3.25 12.64
N SER A 197 -22.43 3.71 12.16
CA SER A 197 -23.56 4.06 13.03
C SER A 197 -23.99 2.91 13.94
N LEU A 198 -24.00 1.68 13.42
CA LEU A 198 -24.35 0.48 14.19
C LEU A 198 -23.24 0.08 15.18
N ARG A 199 -21.98 0.09 14.74
CA ARG A 199 -20.82 -0.38 15.53
C ARG A 199 -20.46 0.57 16.68
N TYR A 200 -20.71 1.86 16.51
CA TYR A 200 -20.39 2.90 17.50
C TYR A 200 -21.64 3.52 18.16
N ALA A 201 -22.80 2.87 17.98
CA ALA A 201 -24.08 3.21 18.61
C ALA A 201 -24.50 4.69 18.47
N HIS A 202 -24.31 5.26 17.28
CA HIS A 202 -24.69 6.66 16.99
C HIS A 202 -26.18 6.88 17.27
N GLY A 203 -26.52 8.04 17.86
CA GLY A 203 -27.91 8.42 18.13
C GLY A 203 -28.65 7.51 19.12
N GLY A 204 -27.92 6.71 19.92
CA GLY A 204 -28.54 5.80 20.89
C GLY A 204 -29.13 4.54 20.27
N SER A 205 -28.58 4.08 19.14
CA SER A 205 -28.87 2.77 18.52
C SER A 205 -29.20 1.71 19.57
N SER A 206 -30.41 1.15 19.49
CA SER A 206 -30.97 0.24 20.49
C SER A 206 -30.28 -1.12 20.52
N ASP A 207 -29.57 -1.50 19.45
CA ASP A 207 -28.89 -2.78 19.36
C ASP A 207 -27.46 -2.72 19.92
N LYS A 208 -27.38 -2.66 21.25
CA LYS A 208 -26.11 -2.73 21.99
C LYS A 208 -25.32 -4.02 21.68
N GLN A 209 -25.97 -5.07 21.13
CA GLN A 209 -25.28 -6.32 20.79
C GLN A 209 -24.47 -6.23 19.50
N GLU A 210 -24.72 -5.21 18.67
CA GLU A 210 -23.99 -4.95 17.44
C GLU A 210 -22.83 -3.93 17.62
N ALA A 211 -22.74 -3.26 18.76
CA ALA A 211 -21.65 -2.33 19.06
C ALA A 211 -20.32 -3.08 19.22
N ALA A 212 -19.25 -2.60 18.59
CA ALA A 212 -17.92 -3.20 18.71
C ALA A 212 -16.78 -2.23 18.33
N PRO A 213 -15.63 -2.30 19.02
CA PRO A 213 -14.51 -1.38 18.84
C PRO A 213 -13.60 -1.79 17.66
N VAL A 214 -14.18 -2.00 16.47
CA VAL A 214 -13.48 -2.55 15.29
C VAL A 214 -12.38 -1.61 14.80
N ILE A 215 -12.64 -0.29 14.78
CA ILE A 215 -11.66 0.74 14.40
C ILE A 215 -10.56 0.87 15.44
N ALA A 216 -10.87 0.78 16.74
CA ALA A 216 -9.84 0.80 17.78
C ALA A 216 -8.90 -0.41 17.67
N GLN A 217 -9.44 -1.60 17.41
CA GLN A 217 -8.65 -2.80 17.16
C GLN A 217 -7.74 -2.66 15.93
N TRP A 218 -8.25 -2.05 14.85
CA TRP A 218 -7.47 -1.78 13.64
C TRP A 218 -6.37 -0.75 13.87
N ALA A 219 -6.71 0.35 14.54
CA ALA A 219 -5.78 1.41 14.88
C ALA A 219 -4.66 0.90 15.80
N ASP A 220 -4.97 0.00 16.74
CA ASP A 220 -3.96 -0.65 17.58
C ASP A 220 -2.96 -1.44 16.71
N CYS A 221 -3.42 -2.24 15.73
CA CYS A 221 -2.51 -2.89 14.78
C CYS A 221 -1.58 -1.90 14.06
N ILE A 222 -2.07 -0.72 13.66
CA ILE A 222 -1.24 0.32 13.04
C ILE A 222 -0.24 0.90 14.04
N TRP A 223 -0.68 1.18 15.27
CA TRP A 223 0.19 1.62 16.35
C TRP A 223 1.31 0.62 16.65
N GLN A 224 1.03 -0.68 16.67
CA GLN A 224 2.06 -1.72 16.80
C GLN A 224 3.06 -1.66 15.64
N MET A 225 2.61 -1.44 14.39
CA MET A 225 3.51 -1.27 13.24
C MET A 225 4.36 0.00 13.37
N MET A 226 3.76 1.13 13.76
CA MET A 226 4.46 2.40 13.96
C MET A 226 5.56 2.27 15.02
N ARG A 227 5.30 1.51 16.10
CA ARG A 227 6.33 1.24 17.12
C ARG A 227 7.50 0.40 16.62
N GLN A 228 7.24 -0.55 15.73
CA GLN A 228 8.30 -1.38 15.14
C GLN A 228 9.01 -0.67 13.97
N PHE A 229 8.36 0.29 13.32
CA PHE A 229 8.87 1.05 12.18
C PHE A 229 8.66 2.57 12.38
N PRO A 230 9.41 3.18 13.33
CA PRO A 230 9.14 4.55 13.82
C PRO A 230 9.26 5.65 12.76
N THR A 231 9.95 5.40 11.65
CA THR A 231 10.13 6.36 10.55
C THR A 231 9.28 6.05 9.32
N ALA A 232 8.57 4.91 9.29
CA ALA A 232 7.91 4.42 8.08
C ALA A 232 6.52 5.03 7.82
N PHE A 233 5.92 5.68 8.81
CA PHE A 233 4.59 6.29 8.76
C PHE A 233 4.69 7.81 8.94
N GLU A 234 4.00 8.56 8.08
CA GLU A 234 3.89 10.02 8.17
C GLU A 234 2.87 10.42 9.24
N ILE A 235 1.87 9.58 9.50
CA ILE A 235 0.91 9.78 10.58
C ILE A 235 1.57 9.51 11.94
N ASN A 236 1.13 10.22 12.98
CA ASN A 236 1.53 9.96 14.36
C ASN A 236 0.41 9.28 15.18
N GLU A 237 0.73 8.99 16.44
CA GLU A 237 -0.17 8.34 17.39
C GLU A 237 -1.44 9.17 17.65
N GLU A 238 -1.30 10.49 17.68
CA GLU A 238 -2.38 11.45 17.91
C GLU A 238 -3.46 11.35 16.85
N LEU A 239 -3.10 11.13 15.58
CA LEU A 239 -4.10 10.95 14.51
C LEU A 239 -4.91 9.67 14.69
N LEU A 240 -4.28 8.59 15.17
CA LEU A 240 -4.99 7.34 15.43
C LEU A 240 -5.95 7.49 16.61
N LEU A 241 -5.55 8.19 17.67
CA LEU A 241 -6.41 8.50 18.81
C LEU A 241 -7.59 9.40 18.42
N GLU A 242 -7.34 10.45 17.62
CA GLU A 242 -8.37 11.32 17.05
C GLU A 242 -9.37 10.51 16.22
N LEU A 243 -8.90 9.58 15.38
CA LEU A 243 -9.78 8.71 14.61
C LEU A 243 -10.70 7.87 15.52
N ILE A 244 -10.14 7.24 16.55
CA ILE A 244 -10.90 6.41 17.51
C ILE A 244 -11.95 7.25 18.25
N GLU A 245 -11.63 8.49 18.59
CA GLU A 245 -12.59 9.40 19.23
C GLU A 245 -13.69 9.83 18.25
N MET A 246 -13.32 10.25 17.04
CA MET A 246 -14.25 10.82 16.07
C MET A 246 -15.25 9.81 15.50
N VAL A 247 -14.94 8.51 15.51
CA VAL A 247 -15.95 7.47 15.17
C VAL A 247 -17.06 7.36 16.23
N HIS A 248 -16.89 7.92 17.44
CA HIS A 248 -17.93 7.94 18.48
C HIS A 248 -18.64 9.29 18.57
N VAL A 249 -17.90 10.40 18.50
CA VAL A 249 -18.41 11.74 18.84
C VAL A 249 -19.42 12.27 17.82
N CYS A 250 -19.42 11.77 16.58
CA CYS A 250 -20.31 12.25 15.51
C CYS A 250 -20.14 13.75 15.20
N LYS A 251 -18.98 14.34 15.52
CA LYS A 251 -18.65 15.75 15.24
C LYS A 251 -18.58 16.06 13.74
N PHE A 252 -18.16 15.07 12.96
CA PHE A 252 -17.96 15.16 11.51
C PHE A 252 -18.89 14.20 10.78
N GLY A 253 -19.18 14.51 9.51
CA GLY A 253 -19.98 13.66 8.63
C GLY A 253 -19.32 12.35 8.21
N THR A 254 -17.99 12.29 8.29
CA THR A 254 -17.15 11.22 7.75
C THR A 254 -17.62 9.82 8.15
N PHE A 255 -17.96 9.63 9.43
CA PHE A 255 -18.33 8.31 9.97
C PHE A 255 -19.83 8.15 10.25
N LEU A 256 -20.67 9.07 9.76
CA LEU A 256 -22.12 8.91 9.91
C LEU A 256 -22.65 7.78 9.00
N PHE A 257 -23.79 7.22 9.41
CA PHE A 257 -24.53 6.17 8.70
C PHE A 257 -23.76 4.84 8.55
N ASN A 258 -24.34 3.86 7.86
CA ASN A 258 -23.77 2.52 7.70
C ASN A 258 -23.30 2.21 6.29
N SER A 259 -23.60 3.07 5.32
CA SER A 259 -23.20 2.88 3.93
C SER A 259 -23.04 4.20 3.19
N GLU A 260 -22.29 4.15 2.09
CA GLU A 260 -22.14 5.30 1.18
C GLU A 260 -23.49 5.72 0.58
N CYS A 261 -24.36 4.75 0.28
CA CYS A 261 -25.71 5.01 -0.21
C CYS A 261 -26.53 5.84 0.80
N GLU A 262 -26.49 5.48 2.09
CA GLU A 262 -27.16 6.24 3.15
C GLU A 262 -26.58 7.66 3.28
N ARG A 263 -25.25 7.82 3.28
CA ARG A 263 -24.60 9.14 3.35
C ARG A 263 -24.99 10.05 2.18
N ARG A 264 -25.06 9.50 0.96
CA ARG A 264 -25.51 10.25 -0.23
C ARG A 264 -26.95 10.68 -0.12
N ARG A 265 -27.86 9.76 0.23
CA ARG A 265 -29.30 10.07 0.42
C ARG A 265 -29.52 11.13 1.49
N ALA A 266 -28.76 11.11 2.57
CA ALA A 266 -28.84 12.13 3.62
C ALA A 266 -28.21 13.48 3.22
N GLY A 267 -27.41 13.53 2.15
CA GLY A 267 -26.68 14.71 1.71
C GLY A 267 -25.54 15.10 2.65
N VAL A 268 -24.88 14.12 3.27
CA VAL A 268 -23.85 14.35 4.32
C VAL A 268 -22.75 15.30 3.84
N HIS A 269 -22.24 15.09 2.62
CA HIS A 269 -21.19 15.94 2.03
C HIS A 269 -21.57 17.42 1.86
N LYS A 270 -22.88 17.73 1.78
CA LYS A 270 -23.38 19.12 1.69
C LYS A 270 -23.75 19.72 3.05
N LYS A 271 -24.06 18.88 4.04
CA LYS A 271 -24.66 19.29 5.32
C LYS A 271 -23.70 19.22 6.50
N THR A 272 -22.52 18.63 6.33
CA THR A 272 -21.58 18.36 7.42
C THR A 272 -20.15 18.58 6.95
N VAL A 273 -19.24 18.76 7.92
CA VAL A 273 -17.80 18.90 7.66
C VAL A 273 -17.14 17.52 7.71
N SER A 274 -16.13 17.32 6.86
CA SER A 274 -15.29 16.12 6.89
C SER A 274 -14.23 16.20 7.99
N LEU A 275 -13.97 15.08 8.67
CA LEU A 275 -12.83 14.93 9.58
C LEU A 275 -11.52 15.31 8.87
N TRP A 276 -11.37 14.92 7.62
CA TRP A 276 -10.14 15.20 6.86
C TRP A 276 -9.95 16.69 6.60
N SER A 277 -11.02 17.49 6.53
CA SER A 277 -10.89 18.95 6.49
C SER A 277 -10.26 19.47 7.77
N HIS A 278 -10.63 18.92 8.93
CA HIS A 278 -10.03 19.29 10.21
C HIS A 278 -8.56 18.83 10.31
N VAL A 279 -8.27 17.58 9.95
CA VAL A 279 -6.91 17.02 9.97
C VAL A 279 -5.98 17.78 9.03
N ASN A 280 -6.40 18.05 7.79
CA ASN A 280 -5.58 18.76 6.80
C ASN A 280 -5.31 20.23 7.12
N LEU A 281 -6.14 20.86 7.95
CA LEU A 281 -5.87 22.21 8.46
C LEU A 281 -4.88 22.20 9.63
N ASN A 282 -4.59 21.04 10.22
CA ASN A 282 -3.76 20.88 11.42
C ASN A 282 -2.68 19.81 11.22
N LEU A 283 -2.09 19.71 10.02
CA LEU A 283 -1.17 18.63 9.67
C LEU A 283 0.02 18.50 10.62
N ASP A 284 0.54 19.62 11.12
CA ASP A 284 1.67 19.63 12.06
C ASP A 284 1.38 18.88 13.36
N ARG A 285 0.11 18.83 13.80
CA ARG A 285 -0.32 18.06 14.97
C ARG A 285 -0.32 16.55 14.72
N TYR A 286 -0.55 16.14 13.48
CA TYR A 286 -0.80 14.75 13.09
C TYR A 286 0.35 14.10 12.33
N ARG A 287 1.39 14.88 12.05
CA ARG A 287 2.59 14.45 11.32
C ARG A 287 3.64 13.92 12.29
N ASN A 288 4.17 12.74 11.98
CA ASN A 288 5.36 12.19 12.61
C ASN A 288 6.61 12.97 12.14
N PRO A 289 7.34 13.66 13.05
CA PRO A 289 8.53 14.43 12.68
C PRO A 289 9.69 13.55 12.21
N HIS A 290 9.68 12.25 12.54
CA HIS A 290 10.71 11.29 12.12
C HIS A 290 10.37 10.56 10.83
N TYR A 291 9.28 10.93 10.15
CA TYR A 291 8.88 10.27 8.92
C TYR A 291 9.97 10.40 7.83
N VAL A 292 10.39 9.24 7.34
CA VAL A 292 11.23 9.12 6.15
C VAL A 292 10.47 8.29 5.15
N LYS A 293 10.36 8.81 3.92
CA LYS A 293 9.71 8.08 2.83
C LYS A 293 10.42 6.75 2.57
N TYR A 294 9.88 5.68 3.13
CA TYR A 294 10.41 4.34 3.01
C TYR A 294 9.66 3.55 1.93
N PRO A 295 10.25 3.31 0.75
CA PRO A 295 9.57 2.67 -0.38
C PRO A 295 9.45 1.15 -0.24
N GLY A 296 10.10 0.54 0.75
CA GLY A 296 10.13 -0.91 0.95
C GLY A 296 8.87 -1.47 1.60
N LEU A 297 8.80 -2.79 1.64
CA LEU A 297 7.79 -3.53 2.41
C LEU A 297 8.11 -3.43 3.90
N ILE A 298 7.06 -3.37 4.74
CA ILE A 298 7.19 -3.52 6.19
C ILE A 298 6.44 -4.77 6.63
N PHE A 299 7.14 -5.67 7.31
CA PHE A 299 6.53 -6.89 7.85
C PHE A 299 6.74 -6.91 9.35
N PRO A 300 5.72 -6.55 10.16
CA PRO A 300 5.86 -6.50 11.61
C PRO A 300 6.08 -7.90 12.18
N GLU A 301 6.77 -7.94 13.32
CA GLU A 301 6.73 -9.06 14.24
C GLU A 301 5.36 -9.12 14.89
N THR A 302 4.80 -10.31 14.92
CA THR A 302 3.40 -10.55 15.28
C THR A 302 3.26 -11.36 16.55
N SER A 303 4.36 -11.92 17.07
CA SER A 303 4.35 -12.61 18.36
C SER A 303 3.85 -11.69 19.46
N VAL A 304 2.92 -12.18 20.30
CA VAL A 304 2.42 -11.45 21.48
C VAL A 304 3.56 -10.96 22.39
N ARG A 305 4.71 -11.64 22.38
CA ARG A 305 5.95 -11.23 23.08
C ARG A 305 6.52 -9.87 22.64
N ARG A 306 6.09 -9.37 21.48
CA ARG A 306 6.55 -8.13 20.85
C ARG A 306 5.42 -7.12 20.67
N LEU A 307 4.22 -7.43 21.17
CA LEU A 307 3.08 -6.52 21.19
C LEU A 307 2.90 -5.96 22.59
N TYR A 308 2.36 -4.76 22.66
CA TYR A 308 2.29 -3.99 23.90
C TYR A 308 0.87 -3.46 24.08
N VAL A 309 0.44 -3.28 25.33
CA VAL A 309 -0.82 -2.57 25.61
C VAL A 309 -0.63 -1.11 25.21
N TRP A 310 -1.58 -0.58 24.43
CA TRP A 310 -1.51 0.80 23.98
C TRP A 310 -1.92 1.76 25.09
N GLU A 311 -0.93 2.30 25.81
CA GLU A 311 -1.16 3.04 27.05
C GLU A 311 -2.04 4.27 26.86
N LYS A 312 -1.73 5.14 25.88
CA LYS A 312 -2.52 6.35 25.60
C LYS A 312 -3.97 6.06 25.21
N LEU A 313 -4.29 4.85 24.74
CA LEU A 313 -5.67 4.44 24.45
C LEU A 313 -6.38 3.90 25.70
N PHE A 314 -5.75 2.96 26.40
CA PHE A 314 -6.42 2.20 27.47
C PHE A 314 -6.33 2.86 28.86
N PHE A 315 -5.30 3.65 29.12
CA PHE A 315 -5.10 4.35 30.40
C PHE A 315 -5.50 5.83 30.34
N ARG A 316 -6.09 6.31 29.24
CA ARG A 316 -6.47 7.72 29.07
C ARG A 316 -7.37 8.28 30.19
N ASP A 317 -8.21 7.42 30.76
CA ASP A 317 -9.17 7.76 31.81
C ASP A 317 -8.63 7.40 33.21
N CYS A 318 -7.41 6.87 33.31
CA CYS A 318 -6.78 6.47 34.56
C CYS A 318 -6.17 7.69 35.25
N THR A 319 -6.77 8.14 36.35
CA THR A 319 -6.27 9.29 37.13
C THR A 319 -5.30 8.89 38.25
N SER A 320 -5.13 7.59 38.51
CA SER A 320 -4.32 7.05 39.62
C SER A 320 -2.88 6.80 39.25
N LEU A 321 -2.55 6.71 37.96
CA LEU A 321 -1.18 6.58 37.48
C LEU A 321 -0.66 7.95 37.03
N PRO A 322 0.64 8.24 37.18
CA PRO A 322 1.23 9.40 36.52
C PRO A 322 0.98 9.29 35.01
N PRO A 323 0.90 10.43 34.29
CA PRO A 323 0.76 10.40 32.83
C PRO A 323 1.83 9.48 32.23
N PRO A 324 1.50 8.74 31.15
CA PRO A 324 2.45 7.84 30.51
C PRO A 324 3.78 8.58 30.33
N GLN A 325 4.84 8.08 30.96
CA GLN A 325 6.16 8.60 30.62
C GLN A 325 6.37 8.17 29.17
N ASP A 326 6.67 9.11 28.26
CA ASP A 326 6.94 8.87 26.83
C ASP A 326 8.22 8.02 26.60
N HIS A 327 8.51 7.08 27.50
CA HIS A 327 9.47 6.01 27.35
C HIS A 327 8.86 4.87 26.52
N CYS A 328 8.40 5.19 25.31
CA CYS A 328 8.89 4.33 24.24
C CYS A 328 10.41 4.37 24.40
N PRO A 329 11.15 3.24 24.43
CA PRO A 329 12.58 3.32 24.30
C PRO A 329 12.82 3.96 22.93
N SER A 330 12.92 5.28 22.89
CA SER A 330 13.56 6.06 21.87
C SER A 330 15.00 5.59 21.97
N ILE A 331 15.29 4.49 21.28
CA ILE A 331 16.60 3.84 21.18
C ILE A 331 17.55 4.90 20.64
N GLU A 332 18.13 5.77 21.47
CA GLU A 332 19.21 6.71 21.14
C GLU A 332 19.07 7.36 19.74
N LEU A 333 17.83 7.55 19.29
CA LEU A 333 17.52 7.71 17.87
C LEU A 333 17.65 9.17 17.50
N GLU A 334 17.43 10.09 18.44
CA GLU A 334 17.64 11.52 18.23
C GLU A 334 19.12 11.86 18.03
N SER A 335 20.01 11.24 18.80
CA SER A 335 21.47 11.35 18.64
C SER A 335 21.93 10.82 17.28
N ASN A 336 21.51 9.57 16.99
CA ASN A 336 21.95 8.87 15.78
C ASN A 336 21.29 9.42 14.51
N ALA A 337 20.03 9.85 14.57
CA ALA A 337 19.34 10.50 13.46
C ALA A 337 19.92 11.88 13.19
N SER A 338 20.23 12.68 14.22
CA SER A 338 20.89 13.98 14.03
C SER A 338 22.25 13.84 13.37
N HIS A 339 23.01 12.81 13.75
CA HIS A 339 24.28 12.48 13.11
C HIS A 339 24.11 11.98 11.67
N ALA A 340 23.16 11.07 11.43
CA ALA A 340 22.86 10.55 10.10
C ALA A 340 22.32 11.63 9.14
N THR A 341 21.50 12.56 9.62
CA THR A 341 21.00 13.70 8.85
C THR A 341 22.15 14.62 8.44
N ARG A 342 23.10 14.93 9.35
CA ARG A 342 24.30 15.71 9.01
C ARG A 342 25.13 15.01 7.95
N GLN A 343 25.36 13.71 8.09
CA GLN A 343 26.09 12.91 7.09
C GLN A 343 25.37 12.89 5.73
N LEU A 344 24.04 12.79 5.70
CA LEU A 344 23.25 12.84 4.47
C LEU A 344 23.33 14.20 3.78
N THR A 345 23.27 15.30 4.54
CA THR A 345 23.42 16.65 4.00
C THR A 345 24.81 16.84 3.40
N GLU A 346 25.86 16.38 4.08
CA GLU A 346 27.24 16.44 3.59
C GLU A 346 27.43 15.60 2.32
N LEU A 347 26.86 14.40 2.28
CA LEU A 347 26.92 13.53 1.11
C LEU A 347 26.19 14.13 -0.09
N ASN A 348 25.00 14.71 0.11
CA ASN A 348 24.26 15.39 -0.97
C ASN A 348 25.05 16.57 -1.55
N ASN A 349 25.66 17.40 -0.69
CA ASN A 349 26.50 18.51 -1.14
C ASN A 349 27.70 18.01 -1.96
N ASN A 350 28.31 16.90 -1.55
CA ASN A 350 29.41 16.28 -2.30
C ASN A 350 28.94 15.71 -3.66
N VAL A 351 27.77 15.09 -3.71
CA VAL A 351 27.18 14.60 -4.97
C VAL A 351 26.88 15.74 -5.93
N GLU A 352 26.33 16.86 -5.45
CA GLU A 352 26.09 18.05 -6.28
C GLU A 352 27.39 18.63 -6.83
N LYS A 353 28.43 18.75 -5.98
CA LYS A 353 29.75 19.23 -6.39
C LYS A 353 30.38 18.32 -7.46
N LEU A 354 30.39 17.02 -7.24
CA LEU A 354 30.92 16.04 -8.21
C LEU A 354 30.12 16.00 -9.51
N SER A 355 28.81 16.29 -9.46
CA SER A 355 27.96 16.40 -10.64
C SER A 355 28.35 17.62 -11.48
N GLN A 356 28.61 18.76 -10.85
CA GLN A 356 29.12 19.97 -11.52
C GLN A 356 30.50 19.74 -12.14
N GLU A 357 31.44 19.17 -11.40
CA GLU A 357 32.78 18.84 -11.91
C GLU A 357 32.72 17.87 -13.11
N ASN A 358 31.86 16.86 -13.06
CA ASN A 358 31.64 15.96 -14.19
C ASN A 358 31.04 16.65 -15.42
N ALA A 359 30.17 17.64 -15.22
CA ALA A 359 29.62 18.42 -16.33
C ALA A 359 30.70 19.27 -17.00
N GLU A 360 31.58 19.90 -16.22
CA GLU A 360 32.72 20.67 -16.72
C GLU A 360 33.71 19.78 -17.51
N LEU A 361 34.04 18.61 -16.96
CA LEU A 361 34.92 17.64 -17.63
C LEU A 361 34.34 17.14 -18.95
N ARG A 362 33.01 16.99 -19.05
CA ARG A 362 32.35 16.62 -20.33
C ARG A 362 32.49 17.72 -21.37
N VAL A 363 32.28 18.99 -20.98
CA VAL A 363 32.48 20.14 -21.88
C VAL A 363 33.93 20.22 -22.34
N GLN A 364 34.89 20.02 -21.44
CA GLN A 364 36.31 20.02 -21.79
C GLN A 364 36.67 18.89 -22.75
N LYS A 365 36.17 17.67 -22.49
CA LYS A 365 36.36 16.51 -23.37
C LYS A 365 35.82 16.77 -24.79
N ASP A 366 34.69 17.44 -24.92
CA ASP A 366 34.12 17.76 -26.23
C ASP A 366 34.93 18.84 -26.97
N ARG A 367 35.48 19.83 -26.25
CA ARG A 367 36.44 20.80 -26.82
C ARG A 367 37.70 20.11 -27.32
N ASP A 368 38.28 19.21 -26.52
CA ASP A 368 39.51 18.50 -26.89
C ASP A 368 39.27 17.60 -28.12
N LYS A 369 38.11 16.90 -28.17
CA LYS A 369 37.71 16.14 -29.37
C LYS A 369 37.57 17.01 -30.61
N ALA A 370 36.97 18.20 -30.49
CA ALA A 370 36.85 19.13 -31.60
C ALA A 370 38.23 19.58 -32.11
N ARG A 371 39.15 19.86 -31.19
CA ARG A 371 40.53 20.24 -31.51
C ARG A 371 41.31 19.11 -32.17
N ILE A 372 41.11 17.86 -31.73
CA ILE A 372 41.68 16.68 -32.38
C ILE A 372 41.18 16.57 -33.82
N ARG A 373 39.86 16.71 -34.07
CA ARG A 373 39.30 16.67 -35.43
C ARG A 373 39.86 17.76 -36.33
N GLU A 374 40.04 18.97 -35.80
CA GLU A 374 40.65 20.09 -36.52
C GLU A 374 42.11 19.78 -36.89
N LEU A 375 42.90 19.31 -35.93
CA LEU A 375 44.30 18.93 -36.15
C LEU A 375 44.41 17.79 -37.19
N GLU A 376 43.58 16.76 -37.08
CA GLU A 376 43.52 15.69 -38.09
C GLU A 376 43.15 16.21 -39.49
N SER A 377 42.23 17.18 -39.58
CA SER A 377 41.88 17.81 -40.85
C SER A 377 43.06 18.57 -41.46
N ARG A 378 43.83 19.29 -40.63
CA ARG A 378 45.02 20.03 -41.08
C ARG A 378 46.14 19.08 -41.51
N VAL A 379 46.36 18.00 -40.77
CA VAL A 379 47.32 16.94 -41.14
C VAL A 379 46.93 16.30 -42.47
N ARG A 380 45.64 15.98 -42.68
CA ARG A 380 45.14 15.46 -43.97
C ARG A 380 45.32 16.44 -45.13
N ALA A 381 45.07 17.74 -44.91
CA ALA A 381 45.29 18.76 -45.93
C ALA A 381 46.77 18.87 -46.34
N LEU A 382 47.67 18.89 -45.36
CA LEU A 382 49.12 18.89 -45.59
C LEU A 382 49.61 17.61 -46.30
N ALA A 383 49.01 16.46 -45.98
CA ALA A 383 49.30 15.20 -46.66
C ALA A 383 48.74 15.13 -48.09
N GLY A 384 47.61 15.81 -48.36
CA GLY A 384 47.01 15.93 -49.69
C GLY A 384 47.77 16.90 -50.62
N GLU A 385 48.40 17.94 -50.07
CA GLU A 385 49.28 18.85 -50.82
C GLU A 385 50.63 18.19 -51.19
N ALA A 386 51.01 17.09 -50.55
CA ALA A 386 52.23 16.34 -50.83
C ALA A 386 52.11 15.31 -51.97
N PHE A 387 50.95 15.15 -52.60
CA PHE A 387 50.75 14.26 -53.75
C PHE A 387 49.99 14.94 -54.89
N SER A 388 50.72 15.74 -55.68
CA SER A 388 50.35 16.00 -57.08
C SER A 388 50.83 14.83 -57.96
N PRO A 389 49.97 14.18 -58.76
CA PRO A 389 50.39 13.09 -59.62
C PRO A 389 51.00 13.66 -60.91
N HIS A 390 52.31 13.58 -61.04
CA HIS A 390 53.01 13.64 -62.33
C HIS A 390 53.83 12.37 -62.53
N GLY A 391 53.38 11.54 -63.48
CA GLY A 391 54.25 10.89 -64.46
C GLY A 391 55.01 9.60 -64.08
N SER A 392 54.61 8.52 -64.76
CA SER A 392 55.43 7.43 -65.33
C SER A 392 55.96 6.26 -64.46
N SER A 393 55.46 5.07 -64.83
CA SER A 393 56.12 3.75 -64.97
C SER A 393 57.33 3.36 -64.11
N HIS A 394 57.20 2.28 -63.32
CA HIS A 394 57.84 0.97 -63.58
C HIS A 394 57.53 -0.06 -62.47
N SER A 395 57.77 -1.31 -62.83
CA SER A 395 57.47 -2.61 -62.21
C SER A 395 58.27 -2.98 -60.94
N ALA A 396 57.74 -4.03 -60.28
CA ALA A 396 58.40 -5.02 -59.41
C ALA A 396 58.43 -4.77 -57.89
N GLY A 397 57.88 -5.72 -57.12
CA GLY A 397 58.31 -6.00 -55.74
C GLY A 397 59.68 -6.72 -55.72
N PRO A 398 60.25 -7.14 -54.57
CA PRO A 398 59.55 -7.67 -53.39
C PRO A 398 60.14 -7.30 -52.00
N GLU A 399 59.38 -7.70 -50.96
CA GLU A 399 59.75 -8.23 -49.63
C GLU A 399 61.07 -7.89 -48.89
N LEU A 400 60.91 -7.64 -47.57
CA LEU A 400 61.63 -8.17 -46.38
C LEU A 400 62.17 -7.12 -45.41
N GLY A 401 61.82 -7.25 -44.12
CA GLY A 401 62.58 -6.63 -43.03
C GLY A 401 61.83 -6.39 -41.73
N GLN A 402 61.52 -7.47 -41.00
CA GLN A 402 60.96 -7.47 -39.63
C GLN A 402 61.85 -6.76 -38.59
N ARG A 403 61.20 -6.15 -37.58
CA ARG A 403 61.41 -6.33 -36.10
C ARG A 403 60.74 -5.15 -35.37
N GLN A 404 59.50 -5.27 -34.89
CA GLN A 404 59.06 -5.92 -33.65
C GLN A 404 59.73 -5.38 -32.37
N VAL A 405 59.02 -4.49 -31.67
CA VAL A 405 58.86 -4.56 -30.21
C VAL A 405 57.38 -4.44 -29.90
N SER A 406 56.86 -5.53 -29.37
CA SER A 406 55.51 -5.77 -28.89
C SER A 406 55.24 -5.09 -27.55
N MET A 407 54.00 -4.62 -27.35
CA MET A 407 53.32 -4.82 -26.08
C MET A 407 51.85 -5.13 -26.37
N GLU A 408 51.60 -6.43 -26.45
CA GLU A 408 50.37 -7.15 -26.09
C GLU A 408 49.02 -6.56 -26.50
N SER A 409 48.56 -7.08 -27.64
CA SER A 409 47.16 -7.37 -27.92
C SER A 409 46.48 -8.14 -26.78
N LEU A 410 45.17 -7.96 -26.63
CA LEU A 410 44.23 -9.08 -26.65
C LEU A 410 42.83 -8.55 -26.96
N ASP A 411 42.54 -8.52 -28.25
CA ASP A 411 41.19 -8.54 -28.78
C ASP A 411 40.47 -9.81 -28.31
N SER A 412 39.20 -9.60 -27.98
CA SER A 412 38.07 -10.52 -28.15
C SER A 412 38.29 -12.01 -27.86
N TYR A 413 37.80 -12.46 -26.70
CA TYR A 413 37.26 -13.82 -26.57
C TYR A 413 36.10 -13.81 -25.57
N SER A 414 34.89 -14.06 -26.09
CA SER A 414 33.79 -14.62 -25.30
C SER A 414 34.03 -16.13 -25.15
N PRO A 415 33.72 -16.76 -24.00
CA PRO A 415 33.37 -18.18 -23.97
C PRO A 415 31.89 -18.35 -24.33
N GLY A 416 31.61 -19.31 -25.22
CA GLY A 416 30.31 -19.56 -25.82
C GLY A 416 29.32 -20.39 -24.98
N ASP A 417 28.05 -20.05 -25.20
CA ASP A 417 26.88 -20.88 -25.55
C ASP A 417 26.75 -22.35 -25.08
N SER A 418 25.68 -22.60 -24.30
CA SER A 418 24.56 -23.53 -24.61
C SER A 418 23.56 -23.51 -23.43
N ARG A 419 22.25 -23.23 -23.53
CA ARG A 419 21.28 -23.13 -24.62
C ARG A 419 20.11 -22.21 -24.20
N ASN A 420 19.53 -21.56 -25.21
CA ASN A 420 18.12 -21.14 -25.38
C ASN A 420 17.49 -20.07 -24.47
N GLY A 421 17.13 -18.94 -25.09
CA GLY A 421 15.82 -18.30 -24.87
C GLY A 421 15.84 -16.78 -24.73
N ASP A 422 15.73 -16.08 -25.86
CA ASP A 422 15.31 -14.68 -26.07
C ASP A 422 15.06 -13.78 -24.83
N LEU A 423 15.95 -12.81 -24.65
CA LEU A 423 15.66 -11.55 -23.97
C LEU A 423 16.11 -10.39 -24.85
N GLY A 424 15.29 -10.09 -25.86
CA GLY A 424 15.30 -8.80 -26.53
C GLY A 424 14.72 -7.70 -25.63
N ASN A 425 15.21 -6.48 -25.85
CA ASN A 425 14.74 -5.19 -25.33
C ASN A 425 15.15 -4.78 -23.91
N ALA A 426 16.20 -3.96 -23.80
CA ALA A 426 16.46 -3.11 -22.63
C ALA A 426 17.19 -1.80 -22.98
N ARG A 427 16.78 -1.15 -24.08
CA ARG A 427 17.21 0.22 -24.42
C ARG A 427 16.03 1.04 -24.95
N GLU A 428 15.04 1.26 -24.09
CA GLU A 428 14.03 2.33 -24.19
C GLU A 428 13.05 2.16 -23.00
N MET A 429 13.38 2.67 -21.81
CA MET A 429 12.43 2.76 -20.67
C MET A 429 13.01 3.61 -19.53
N TRP A 430 13.27 4.89 -19.80
CA TRP A 430 13.53 5.90 -18.76
C TRP A 430 12.61 7.12 -18.94
N ALA A 431 11.34 6.87 -19.22
CA ALA A 431 10.26 7.83 -19.05
C ALA A 431 9.23 7.21 -18.09
N SER A 432 9.38 7.49 -16.80
CA SER A 432 8.46 7.04 -15.76
C SER A 432 7.19 7.90 -15.75
N PRO A 433 5.97 7.33 -15.63
CA PRO A 433 4.71 8.09 -15.51
C PRO A 433 4.60 8.96 -14.25
N THR A 434 5.57 8.92 -13.33
CA THR A 434 5.57 9.79 -12.13
C THR A 434 5.84 11.28 -12.45
N GLY A 435 6.28 11.61 -13.67
CA GLY A 435 6.55 12.99 -14.10
C GLY A 435 5.31 13.81 -14.49
N ALA A 436 4.16 13.19 -14.76
CA ALA A 436 2.97 13.91 -15.24
C ALA A 436 2.19 14.65 -14.13
N LEU A 437 2.39 14.30 -12.87
CA LEU A 437 1.77 14.99 -11.72
C LEU A 437 2.56 16.21 -11.25
N TRP A 438 3.81 16.39 -11.71
CA TRP A 438 4.68 17.50 -11.28
C TRP A 438 4.50 18.80 -12.08
N ASN A 439 3.64 18.83 -13.12
CA ASN A 439 3.44 20.01 -13.97
C ASN A 439 2.10 20.75 -13.75
N LEU A 440 1.30 20.35 -12.75
CA LEU A 440 0.02 21.00 -12.44
C LEU A 440 0.09 22.07 -11.33
N GLU A 441 1.22 22.21 -10.63
CA GLU A 441 1.41 23.23 -9.59
C GLU A 441 1.68 24.66 -10.12
N ARG A 442 1.69 24.88 -11.44
CA ARG A 442 1.98 26.21 -12.03
C ARG A 442 0.79 27.02 -12.51
N ARG A 443 -0.45 26.59 -12.26
CA ARG A 443 -1.63 27.40 -12.61
C ARG A 443 -2.50 27.57 -11.37
N GLY A 444 -2.30 28.69 -10.68
CA GLY A 444 -2.98 29.06 -9.43
C GLY A 444 -4.51 29.13 -9.57
N GLN A 445 -5.17 27.97 -9.53
CA GLN A 445 -6.60 27.83 -9.33
C GLN A 445 -6.83 27.18 -7.96
N SER A 446 -7.78 27.72 -7.20
CA SER A 446 -8.05 27.31 -5.83
C SER A 446 -8.64 25.90 -5.76
N ILE A 447 -8.26 25.16 -4.73
CA ILE A 447 -8.53 23.73 -4.52
C ILE A 447 -10.02 23.38 -4.27
N PHE A 448 -10.93 24.34 -4.34
CA PHE A 448 -12.37 24.16 -4.07
C PHE A 448 -13.19 23.62 -5.25
N GLU A 449 -12.61 23.46 -6.44
CA GLU A 449 -13.31 22.99 -7.65
C GLU A 449 -13.15 21.48 -7.94
N LEU A 450 -12.57 20.71 -7.02
CA LEU A 450 -12.20 19.30 -7.25
C LEU A 450 -13.35 18.27 -7.13
N ASP A 451 -14.60 18.69 -6.89
CA ASP A 451 -15.74 17.77 -6.73
C ASP A 451 -16.11 17.05 -8.05
N GLU A 452 -16.03 17.74 -9.21
CA GLU A 452 -16.26 17.10 -10.53
C GLU A 452 -15.09 16.23 -11.01
N SER A 453 -13.88 16.46 -10.49
CA SER A 453 -12.67 15.78 -10.97
C SER A 453 -12.58 14.32 -10.54
N TRP A 454 -13.27 13.93 -9.47
CA TRP A 454 -13.25 12.55 -8.95
C TRP A 454 -13.92 11.57 -9.93
N HIS A 455 -15.05 11.95 -10.53
CA HIS A 455 -15.74 11.14 -11.53
C HIS A 455 -14.93 11.00 -12.83
N LYS A 456 -14.26 12.08 -13.25
CA LYS A 456 -13.38 12.06 -14.42
C LYS A 456 -12.11 11.23 -14.20
N ALA A 457 -11.54 11.25 -12.98
CA ALA A 457 -10.38 10.45 -12.60
C ALA A 457 -10.69 8.94 -12.53
N VAL A 458 -11.90 8.57 -12.09
CA VAL A 458 -12.38 7.17 -12.14
C VAL A 458 -12.61 6.72 -13.59
N ARG A 459 -13.20 7.58 -14.44
CA ARG A 459 -13.44 7.29 -15.87
C ARG A 459 -12.14 7.13 -16.67
N LEU A 460 -11.18 8.04 -16.47
CA LEU A 460 -9.85 7.96 -17.09
C LEU A 460 -9.07 6.72 -16.64
N ARG A 461 -9.19 6.30 -15.36
CA ARG A 461 -8.61 5.03 -14.91
C ARG A 461 -9.26 3.81 -15.54
N ALA A 462 -10.56 3.83 -15.81
CA ALA A 462 -11.25 2.72 -16.48
C ALA A 462 -10.82 2.59 -17.95
N GLU A 463 -10.64 3.71 -18.66
CA GLU A 463 -10.17 3.76 -20.05
C GLU A 463 -8.71 3.34 -20.20
N ASP A 464 -7.81 3.72 -19.26
CA ASP A 464 -6.40 3.31 -19.25
C ASP A 464 -6.19 1.81 -18.93
N MET A 465 -7.19 1.14 -18.32
CA MET A 465 -7.04 -0.22 -17.82
C MET A 465 -7.31 -1.33 -18.86
N LYS A 466 -7.64 -1.01 -20.12
CA LYS A 466 -7.93 -1.97 -21.22
C LYS A 466 -8.74 -3.19 -20.74
N ILE A 467 -9.79 -2.93 -19.97
CA ILE A 467 -10.70 -3.97 -19.47
C ILE A 467 -11.55 -4.44 -20.66
N ASP A 468 -11.69 -5.76 -20.78
CA ASP A 468 -12.47 -6.45 -21.80
C ASP A 468 -13.86 -5.79 -21.98
N GLY A 469 -14.29 -5.61 -23.24
CA GLY A 469 -15.37 -4.69 -23.62
C GLY A 469 -16.68 -4.94 -22.89
N GLN A 470 -16.95 -6.18 -22.47
CA GLN A 470 -18.17 -6.56 -21.75
C GLN A 470 -18.18 -6.14 -20.27
N ILE A 471 -17.02 -6.01 -19.62
CA ILE A 471 -16.91 -5.55 -18.23
C ILE A 471 -16.82 -4.02 -18.20
N ALA A 472 -16.19 -3.41 -19.22
CA ALA A 472 -16.23 -1.98 -19.43
C ALA A 472 -17.66 -1.50 -19.71
N GLU A 473 -18.43 -2.21 -20.54
CA GLU A 473 -19.87 -1.96 -20.73
C GLU A 473 -20.66 -2.11 -19.44
N LEU A 474 -20.40 -3.12 -18.61
CA LEU A 474 -21.15 -3.27 -17.34
C LEU A 474 -20.86 -2.13 -16.33
N VAL A 475 -19.61 -1.64 -16.29
CA VAL A 475 -19.23 -0.51 -15.44
C VAL A 475 -19.74 0.80 -16.01
N CYS A 476 -19.69 0.98 -17.34
CA CYS A 476 -20.28 2.13 -18.04
C CYS A 476 -21.79 2.14 -17.92
N ASP A 477 -22.50 1.01 -18.05
CA ASP A 477 -23.95 0.90 -17.88
C ASP A 477 -24.39 1.25 -16.46
N VAL A 478 -23.62 0.86 -15.45
CA VAL A 478 -23.87 1.28 -14.06
C VAL A 478 -23.62 2.78 -13.87
N VAL A 479 -22.63 3.35 -14.57
CA VAL A 479 -22.31 4.79 -14.52
C VAL A 479 -23.29 5.63 -15.35
N ASP A 480 -23.76 5.15 -16.49
CA ASP A 480 -24.67 5.80 -17.42
C ASP A 480 -26.14 5.65 -16.97
N CYS A 481 -26.49 4.57 -16.27
CA CYS A 481 -27.74 4.46 -15.50
C CYS A 481 -27.79 5.50 -14.37
N VAL A 482 -26.63 5.83 -13.78
CA VAL A 482 -26.51 6.90 -12.77
C VAL A 482 -26.47 8.30 -13.41
N ALA A 483 -25.91 8.45 -14.61
CA ALA A 483 -25.83 9.74 -15.32
C ALA A 483 -27.15 10.13 -16.01
N SER A 484 -27.88 9.18 -16.60
CA SER A 484 -29.17 9.44 -17.26
C SER A 484 -30.27 9.83 -16.28
N GLN A 485 -30.19 9.42 -15.02
CA GLN A 485 -31.10 9.86 -13.95
C GLN A 485 -30.76 11.24 -13.37
N LEU A 486 -29.61 11.81 -13.73
CA LEU A 486 -29.20 13.17 -13.37
C LEU A 486 -29.37 14.17 -14.53
N GLY A 487 -29.79 13.70 -15.72
CA GLY A 487 -30.00 14.53 -16.91
C GLY A 487 -31.38 15.18 -17.04
N GLU A 488 -32.29 14.99 -16.08
CA GLU A 488 -33.58 15.71 -16.00
C GLU A 488 -33.62 16.77 -14.89
N ALA A 489 -32.46 17.20 -14.34
CA ALA A 489 -32.38 18.27 -13.34
C ALA A 489 -31.44 19.41 -13.75
#